data_AF-A0A1V4AC03-F1
#
_entry.id   AF-A0A1V4AC03-F1
#
_cell.length_a   1.000
_cell.length_b   1.000
_cell.length_c   1.000
_cell.angle_alpha   90.00
_cell.angle_beta   90.00
_cell.angle_gamma   90.00
#
_symmetry.space_group_name_H-M   'P 1'
#
loop_
_entity.id
_entity.type
_entity.pdbx_description
1 polymer ?
#
loop_
_entity_poly.entity_id
_entity_poly.type
_entity_poly.pdbx_seq_one_letter_code
_entity_poly.pdbx_strand_id
1 'polypeptide(L)' 'MNFSDYITLLKRDDVWRATGWQFPQQSFAERMDRVRKIRNETMHFHTSDDDRISAVKEIQVALQMLKTVQPQA' A
#
# COMPACT_ATOMS: atom_id res chain seq x y z
N MET A 1 -11.25 7.07 -10.69
CA MET A 1 -10.81 6.91 -9.29
C MET A 1 -9.31 6.71 -9.31
N ASN A 2 -8.55 7.62 -8.72
CA ASN A 2 -7.08 7.54 -8.67
C ASN A 2 -6.65 6.71 -7.44
N PHE A 3 -5.40 6.25 -7.40
CA PHE A 3 -4.92 5.40 -6.29
C PHE A 3 -5.04 6.09 -4.91
N SER A 4 -4.92 7.41 -4.86
CA SER A 4 -5.06 8.23 -3.65
C SER A 4 -6.50 8.28 -3.13
N ASP A 5 -7.51 8.12 -4.00
CA ASP A 5 -8.92 8.07 -3.59
C ASP A 5 -9.19 6.83 -2.74
N TYR A 6 -8.57 5.68 -3.07
CA TYR A 6 -8.66 4.46 -2.27
C TYR A 6 -8.00 4.61 -0.90
N ILE A 7 -6.84 5.27 -0.83
CA ILE A 7 -6.17 5.57 0.45
C ILE A 7 -7.08 6.47 1.31
N THR A 8 -7.69 7.48 0.70
CA THR A 8 -8.60 8.40 1.38
C THR A 8 -9.83 7.69 1.91
N LEU A 9 -10.38 6.77 1.13
CA LEU A 9 -11.51 5.94 1.54
C LEU A 9 -11.15 5.05 2.74
N LEU A 10 -9.99 4.40 2.71
CA LEU A 10 -9.50 3.52 3.78
C LEU A 10 -9.08 4.25 5.05
N LYS A 11 -8.83 5.57 4.98
CA LYS A 11 -8.62 6.44 6.15
C LYS A 11 -9.91 6.75 6.91
N ARG A 12 -11.08 6.40 6.39
CA ARG A 12 -12.33 6.57 7.13
C ARG A 12 -12.57 5.37 8.05
N ASP A 13 -12.85 5.65 9.32
CA ASP A 13 -13.02 4.62 10.36
C ASP A 13 -14.17 3.65 10.06
N ASP A 14 -15.28 4.15 9.50
CA ASP A 14 -16.44 3.34 9.10
C ASP A 14 -16.06 2.31 8.04
N VAL A 15 -15.34 2.75 7.01
CA VAL A 15 -14.82 1.89 5.95
C VAL A 15 -13.78 0.92 6.51
N TRP A 16 -12.82 1.39 7.30
CA TRP A 16 -11.75 0.55 7.83
C TRP A 16 -12.31 -0.57 8.71
N ARG A 17 -13.24 -0.26 9.63
CA ARG A 17 -13.90 -1.27 10.44
C ARG A 17 -14.69 -2.27 9.60
N ALA A 18 -15.35 -1.82 8.54
CA ALA A 18 -16.08 -2.69 7.61
C ALA A 18 -15.16 -3.67 6.85
N THR A 19 -13.86 -3.38 6.73
CA THR A 19 -12.90 -4.33 6.14
C THR A 19 -12.59 -5.54 7.01
N GLY A 20 -12.88 -5.47 8.32
CA GLY A 20 -12.54 -6.52 9.29
C GLY A 20 -11.04 -6.67 9.57
N TRP A 21 -10.20 -5.78 9.05
CA TRP A 21 -8.75 -5.89 9.23
C TRP A 21 -8.29 -5.48 10.63
N GLN A 22 -7.53 -6.37 11.27
CA GLN A 22 -6.97 -6.16 12.60
C GLN A 22 -5.58 -5.50 12.58
N PHE A 23 -5.24 -4.81 11.49
CA PHE A 23 -3.98 -4.08 11.37
C PHE A 23 -4.21 -2.60 11.71
N PRO A 24 -3.21 -1.86 12.24
CA PRO A 24 -3.35 -0.43 12.47
C PRO A 24 -3.63 0.33 11.16
N GLN A 25 -4.81 0.96 11.08
CA GLN A 25 -5.29 1.70 9.91
C GLN A 25 -4.29 2.73 9.39
N GLN A 26 -3.73 3.54 10.30
CA GLN A 26 -2.77 4.58 9.95
C GLN A 26 -1.51 3.98 9.32
N SER A 27 -0.96 2.93 9.93
CA SER A 27 0.21 2.22 9.41
C SER A 27 -0.05 1.64 8.02
N PHE A 28 -1.26 1.13 7.76
CA PHE A 28 -1.64 0.63 6.44
C PHE A 28 -1.73 1.76 5.41
N ALA A 29 -2.43 2.84 5.74
CA ALA A 29 -2.61 3.98 4.85
C ALA A 29 -1.28 4.65 4.49
N GLU A 30 -0.36 4.79 5.45
CA GLU A 30 1.00 5.28 5.22
C GLU A 30 1.79 4.38 4.28
N ARG A 31 1.67 3.05 4.44
CA ARG A 31 2.30 2.07 3.56
C ARG A 31 1.79 2.20 2.12
N MET A 32 0.47 2.32 1.95
CA MET A 32 -0.16 2.48 0.65
C MET A 32 0.26 3.78 -0.04
N ASP A 33 0.43 4.88 0.69
CA ASP A 33 0.93 6.13 0.12
C ASP A 33 2.40 6.02 -0.34
N ARG A 34 3.25 5.25 0.37
CA ARG A 34 4.61 4.95 -0.10
C ARG A 34 4.59 4.15 -1.40
N VAL A 35 3.75 3.13 -1.50
CA VAL A 35 3.56 2.34 -2.74
C VAL A 35 3.09 3.25 -3.89
N ARG A 36 2.16 4.18 -3.62
CA ARG A 36 1.69 5.16 -4.60
C ARG A 36 2.84 6.04 -5.12
N LYS A 37 3.68 6.56 -4.23
CA LYS A 37 4.84 7.40 -4.57
C LYS A 37 5.84 6.65 -5.45
N ILE A 38 6.24 5.45 -5.03
CA ILE A 38 7.15 4.59 -5.79
C ILE A 38 6.60 4.28 -7.18
N ARG A 39 5.32 3.96 -7.28
CA ARG A 39 4.65 3.69 -8.56
C ARG A 39 4.60 4.93 -9.46
N ASN A 40 4.40 6.11 -8.89
CA ASN A 40 4.43 7.36 -9.65
C ASN A 40 5.85 7.72 -10.08
N GLU A 41 6.84 7.55 -9.22
CA GLU A 41 8.26 7.72 -9.54
C GLU A 41 8.66 6.74 -10.65
N THR A 42 8.35 5.45 -10.51
CA THR A 42 8.59 4.42 -11.54
C THR A 42 7.93 4.75 -12.88
N MET A 43 6.72 5.34 -12.88
CA MET A 43 6.08 5.79 -14.11
C MET A 43 6.71 7.05 -14.72
N HIS A 44 7.38 7.88 -13.91
CA HIS A 44 8.09 9.06 -14.38
C HIS A 44 9.55 8.76 -14.80
N PHE A 45 10.10 7.60 -14.42
CA PHE A 45 11.44 7.16 -14.82
C PHE A 45 11.37 6.14 -15.95
N HIS A 46 11.94 6.48 -17.11
CA HIS A 46 12.54 5.47 -17.99
C HIS A 46 13.71 4.87 -17.20
N THR A 47 13.43 3.74 -16.55
CA THR A 47 14.11 3.16 -15.38
C THR A 47 15.62 2.97 -15.52
N SER A 48 16.37 3.44 -14.52
CA SER A 48 17.63 2.82 -14.12
C SER A 48 17.35 1.53 -13.33
N ASP A 49 18.27 0.56 -13.34
CA ASP A 49 18.06 -0.75 -12.68
C ASP A 49 17.91 -0.66 -11.15
N ASP A 50 18.48 0.37 -10.52
CA ASP A 50 18.45 0.56 -9.06
C ASP A 50 17.07 0.97 -8.52
N ASP A 51 16.33 1.77 -9.30
CA ASP A 51 14.96 2.19 -8.97
C ASP A 51 14.00 0.98 -8.94
N ARG A 52 14.20 0.04 -9.88
CA ARG A 52 13.44 -1.20 -9.96
C ARG A 52 13.66 -2.09 -8.74
N ILE A 53 14.90 -2.21 -8.26
CA ILE A 53 15.23 -3.02 -7.08
C ILE A 53 14.55 -2.46 -5.83
N SER A 54 14.59 -1.13 -5.65
CA SER A 54 13.94 -0.47 -4.51
C SER A 54 12.42 -0.64 -4.55
N ALA A 55 11.80 -0.52 -5.72
CA ALA A 55 10.38 -0.74 -5.90
C ALA A 55 9.96 -2.19 -5.57
N VAL A 56 10.72 -3.19 -6.04
CA VAL A 56 10.46 -4.61 -5.77
C VAL A 56 10.51 -4.89 -4.27
N LYS A 57 11.47 -4.31 -3.55
CA LYS A 57 11.60 -4.50 -2.09
C LYS A 57 10.37 -3.98 -1.36
N GLU A 58 9.89 -2.79 -1.69
CA GLU A 58 8.70 -2.20 -1.05
C GLU A 58 7.42 -2.99 -1.35
N ILE A 59 7.28 -3.49 -2.58
CA ILE A 59 6.19 -4.39 -2.97
C ILE A 59 6.26 -5.70 -2.16
N GLN A 60 7.44 -6.30 -2.01
CA GLN A 60 7.61 -7.52 -1.22
C GLN A 60 7.18 -7.33 0.23
N VAL A 61 7.58 -6.23 0.86
CA VAL A 61 7.17 -5.96 2.24
C VAL A 61 5.65 -5.71 2.27
N ALA A 62 5.06 -4.99 1.31
CA ALA A 62 3.61 -4.81 1.22
C ALA A 62 2.87 -6.16 1.15
N LEU A 63 3.31 -7.06 0.26
CA LEU A 63 2.75 -8.41 0.10
C LEU A 63 2.92 -9.26 1.36
N GLN A 64 4.03 -9.14 2.08
CA GLN A 64 4.20 -9.84 3.36
C GLN A 64 3.19 -9.37 4.41
N MET A 65 2.95 -8.06 4.52
CA MET A 65 1.92 -7.57 5.43
C MET A 65 0.53 -8.13 5.10
N LEU A 66 0.18 -8.17 3.81
CA LEU A 66 -1.08 -8.75 3.35
C LEU A 66 -1.21 -10.24 3.69
N LYS A 67 -0.11 -11.00 3.67
CA LYS A 67 -0.08 -12.44 4.01
C LYS A 67 -0.11 -12.71 5.51
N THR A 68 0.39 -11.79 6.33
CA THR A 68 0.42 -11.94 7.80
C THR A 68 -0.91 -11.60 8.47
N VAL A 69 -1.82 -10.93 7.76
CA VAL A 69 -3.19 -10.72 8.24
C VAL A 69 -4.02 -11.91 7.78
N GLN A 70 -4.28 -12.86 8.68
CA GLN A 70 -5.25 -13.92 8.41
C GLN A 70 -6.62 -13.28 8.14
N PRO A 71 -7.29 -13.58 7.01
CA PRO A 71 -8.71 -13.32 6.92
C PRO A 71 -9.39 -14.15 8.01
N GLN A 72 -10.23 -13.53 8.83
CA GLN A 72 -11.04 -14.27 9.79
C GLN A 72 -11.85 -15.34 9.03
N ALA A 73 -11.77 -16.58 9.52
CA ALA A 73 -12.67 -17.67 9.13
C ALA A 73 -14.07 -17.43 9.70
#